data_AF-A0A2Z6ES08-F1
#
_entry.id   AF-A0A2Z6ES08-F1
#
_cell.length_a   1.000
_cell.length_b   1.000
_cell.length_c   1.000
_cell.angle_alpha   90.00
_cell.angle_beta   90.00
_cell.angle_gamma   90.00
#
_symmetry.space_group_name_H-M   'P 1'
#
loop_
_entity.id
_entity.type
_entity.pdbx_description
1 polymer ?
#
loop_
_entity_poly.entity_id
_entity_poly.type
_entity_poly.pdbx_seq_one_letter_code
_entity_poly.pdbx_strand_id
1 'polypeptide(L)'
;MAVVFLPALGSLRLIFLPTYSPELNPQEHIWNELCEKYFYNRAFDSLDTLENHLSNALSQLELDHERFGVLLDFYTRGQPTVI
;
A
#
# COMPACT_ATOMS: atom_id res chain seq x y z
N MET A 1 -13.54 -16.47 -12.25
CA MET A 1 -13.18 -15.59 -11.11
C MET A 1 -13.50 -16.35 -9.84
N ALA A 2 -12.54 -17.10 -9.29
CA ALA A 2 -12.75 -17.88 -8.07
C ALA A 2 -12.36 -17.00 -6.87
N VAL A 3 -13.35 -16.56 -6.10
CA VAL A 3 -13.11 -15.92 -4.81
C VAL A 3 -12.90 -17.05 -3.81
N VAL A 4 -11.63 -17.28 -3.45
CA VAL A 4 -11.27 -18.25 -2.41
C VAL A 4 -11.71 -17.67 -1.07
N PHE A 5 -12.73 -18.28 -0.47
CA PHE A 5 -13.24 -17.92 0.85
C PHE A 5 -12.40 -18.63 1.90
N LEU A 6 -11.38 -17.97 2.45
CA LEU A 6 -10.65 -18.46 3.62
C LEU A 6 -11.49 -18.13 4.87
N PRO A 7 -11.88 -19.12 5.70
CA PRO A 7 -12.66 -18.87 6.89
C PRO A 7 -11.75 -18.38 8.03
N ALA A 8 -12.26 -17.40 8.78
CA ALA A 8 -11.76 -16.85 10.05
C ALA A 8 -10.69 -15.74 9.98
N LEU A 9 -11.12 -14.52 9.68
CA LEU A 9 -10.54 -13.30 10.23
C LEU A 9 -11.70 -12.42 10.73
N GLY A 10 -11.77 -12.18 12.04
CA GLY A 10 -12.79 -11.31 12.63
C GLY A 10 -12.80 -9.95 11.92
N SER A 11 -13.99 -9.51 11.48
CA SER A 11 -14.24 -8.21 10.84
C SER A 11 -13.40 -7.89 9.58
N LEU A 12 -12.98 -8.89 8.80
CA LEU A 12 -12.41 -8.62 7.47
C LEU A 12 -13.50 -7.99 6.58
N ARG A 13 -13.29 -6.75 6.13
CA ARG A 13 -14.16 -6.08 5.17
C ARG A 13 -13.51 -6.04 3.79
N LEU A 14 -14.23 -6.54 2.79
CA LEU A 14 -13.85 -6.37 1.39
C LEU A 14 -14.30 -4.98 0.94
N ILE A 15 -13.38 -4.23 0.35
CA ILE A 15 -13.64 -2.91 -0.24
C ILE A 15 -13.58 -3.07 -1.75
N PHE A 16 -14.57 -2.51 -2.45
CA PHE A 16 -14.61 -2.52 -3.90
C PHE A 16 -13.58 -1.54 -4.47
N LEU A 17 -12.77 -2.01 -5.41
CA LEU A 17 -11.86 -1.19 -6.21
C LEU A 17 -12.31 -1.26 -7.67
N PRO A 18 -12.73 -0.14 -8.30
CA PRO A 18 -13.12 -0.15 -9.69
C PRO A 18 -11.92 -0.44 -10.60
N THR A 19 -12.19 -1.06 -11.74
CA THR A 19 -11.18 -1.37 -12.75
C THR A 19 -10.55 -0.10 -13.30
N TYR A 20 -9.23 -0.13 -13.55
CA TYR A 20 -8.45 0.97 -14.11
C TYR A 20 -8.42 2.25 -13.25
N SER A 21 -8.67 2.13 -11.94
CA SER A 21 -8.58 3.24 -10.99
C SER A 21 -7.46 3.03 -9.95
N PRO A 22 -6.18 3.02 -10.36
CA PRO A 22 -5.04 2.89 -9.44
C PRO A 22 -4.99 4.02 -8.40
N GLU A 23 -5.48 5.21 -8.73
CA GLU A 23 -5.60 6.36 -7.82
C GLU A 23 -6.49 6.08 -6.60
N LEU A 24 -7.36 5.08 -6.69
CA LEU A 24 -8.22 4.66 -5.60
C LEU A 24 -7.62 3.54 -4.77
N ASN A 25 -6.47 2.97 -5.13
CA ASN A 25 -5.81 1.89 -4.39
C ASN A 25 -4.72 2.48 -3.47
N PRO A 26 -4.78 2.31 -2.13
CA PRO A 26 -3.83 2.96 -1.22
C PRO A 26 -2.44 2.36 -1.36
N GLN A 27 -2.37 1.10 -1.81
CA GLN A 27 -1.12 0.44 -2.11
C GLN A 27 -0.34 1.17 -3.22
N GLU A 28 -1.01 1.74 -4.22
CA GLU A 28 -0.35 2.48 -5.30
C GLU A 28 0.26 3.78 -4.79
N HIS A 29 -0.41 4.47 -3.87
CA HIS A 29 0.13 5.69 -3.24
C HIS A 29 1.38 5.39 -2.41
N ILE A 30 1.34 4.32 -1.61
CA ILE A 30 2.51 3.85 -0.86
C ILE A 30 3.64 3.44 -1.82
N TRP A 31 3.30 2.71 -2.88
CA TRP A 31 4.28 2.25 -3.87
C TRP A 31 4.96 3.42 -4.60
N ASN A 32 4.19 4.40 -5.06
CA ASN A 32 4.73 5.61 -5.68
C ASN A 32 5.70 6.33 -4.73
N GLU A 33 5.31 6.51 -3.47
CA GLU A 33 6.15 7.16 -2.47
C GLU A 33 7.45 6.39 -2.19
N LEU A 34 7.37 5.06 -2.10
CA LEU A 34 8.53 4.20 -1.94
C LEU A 34 9.46 4.35 -3.15
N CYS A 35 8.93 4.17 -4.36
CA CYS A 35 9.71 4.24 -5.59
C CYS A 35 10.38 5.60 -5.77
N GLU A 36 9.66 6.69 -5.53
CA GLU A 36 10.17 8.05 -5.70
C GLU A 36 11.26 8.41 -4.69
N LYS A 37 11.10 8.00 -3.42
CA LYS A 37 11.96 8.52 -2.33
C LYS A 37 12.98 7.54 -1.80
N TYR A 38 12.85 6.25 -2.12
CA TYR A 38 13.74 5.21 -1.59
C TYR A 38 14.45 4.40 -2.68
N PHE A 39 13.95 4.38 -3.93
CA PHE A 39 14.48 3.52 -4.99
C PHE A 39 15.16 4.26 -6.16
N TYR A 40 15.46 5.55 -6.04
CA TYR A 40 16.13 6.44 -7.01
C TYR A 40 16.98 5.73 -8.10
N ASN A 41 16.32 5.19 -9.15
CA ASN A 41 16.92 4.35 -10.20
C ASN A 41 18.11 3.48 -9.75
N ARG A 42 18.04 2.92 -8.54
CA ARG A 42 19.13 2.16 -7.95
C ARG A 42 19.05 0.72 -8.44
N ALA A 43 20.15 0.23 -9.00
CA ALA A 43 20.32 -1.20 -9.22
C ALA A 43 20.80 -1.86 -7.92
N PHE A 44 20.32 -3.07 -7.64
CA PHE A 44 20.74 -3.88 -6.50
C PHE A 44 21.48 -5.11 -7.01
N ASP A 45 22.53 -5.50 -6.28
CA ASP A 45 23.39 -6.62 -6.67
C ASP A 45 22.74 -7.99 -6.44
N SER A 46 21.71 -8.07 -5.58
CA SER A 46 20.94 -9.28 -5.29
C SER A 46 19.51 -8.97 -4.84
N LEU A 47 18.64 -9.98 -4.92
CA LEU A 47 17.30 -9.92 -4.34
C LEU A 47 17.34 -9.70 -2.82
N ASP A 48 18.25 -10.35 -2.10
CA ASP A 48 18.39 -10.13 -0.65
C ASP A 48 18.70 -8.66 -0.32
N THR A 49 19.53 -8.01 -1.13
CA THR A 49 19.88 -6.59 -0.94
C THR A 49 18.68 -5.70 -1.21
N LEU A 50 17.89 -6.03 -2.23
CA LEU A 50 16.63 -5.34 -2.55
C LEU A 50 15.61 -5.49 -1.42
N GLU A 51 15.38 -6.71 -0.92
CA GLU A 51 14.42 -7.00 0.14
C GLU A 51 14.79 -6.32 1.47
N ASN A 52 16.08 -6.35 1.83
CA ASN A 52 16.56 -5.63 3.01
C ASN A 52 16.36 -4.12 2.87
N HIS A 53 16.64 -3.56 1.69
CA HIS A 53 16.42 -2.14 1.42
C HIS A 53 14.94 -1.77 1.47
N LEU A 54 14.07 -2.59 0.89
CA LEU A 54 12.62 -2.41 0.92
C LEU A 54 12.09 -2.45 2.36
N SER A 55 12.54 -3.42 3.16
CA SER A 55 12.12 -3.57 4.56
C SER A 55 12.50 -2.34 5.40
N ASN A 56 13.71 -1.81 5.18
CA ASN A 56 14.16 -0.57 5.82
C ASN A 56 13.35 0.64 5.38
N ALA A 57 13.06 0.77 4.08
CA ALA A 57 12.26 1.87 3.53
C ALA A 57 10.83 1.87 4.10
N LEU A 58 10.19 0.69 4.18
CA LEU A 58 8.88 0.51 4.79
C LEU A 58 8.90 0.88 6.28
N SER A 59 9.91 0.43 7.02
CA SER A 59 10.06 0.78 8.44
C SER A 59 10.21 2.29 8.66
N GLN A 60 10.94 2.98 7.77
CA GLN A 60 11.06 4.44 7.83
C GLN A 60 9.75 5.15 7.50
N LEU A 61 9.00 4.65 6.53
CA LEU A 61 7.69 5.20 6.17
C LEU A 61 6.66 5.00 7.30
N GLU A 62 6.68 3.85 7.98
CA GLU A 62 5.79 3.56 9.11
C GLU A 62 6.03 4.50 10.31
N LEU A 63 7.30 4.84 10.58
CA LEU A 63 7.66 5.77 11.65
C LEU A 63 7.27 7.23 11.35
N ASP A 64 7.00 7.57 10.09
CA ASP A 64 6.53 8.90 9.67
C ASP A 64 4.99 8.94 9.66
N HIS A 65 4.40 9.00 10.87
CA HIS A 65 2.96 8.93 11.09
C HIS A 65 2.16 10.00 10.35
N GLU A 66 2.70 11.22 10.24
CA GLU A 66 2.05 12.33 9.51
C GLU A 66 1.91 11.98 8.04
N ARG A 67 3.00 11.49 7.44
CA ARG A 67 3.07 11.17 6.02
C ARG A 67 2.30 9.91 5.67
N PHE A 68 2.37 8.89 6.53
CA PHE A 68 1.56 7.69 6.40
C PHE A 68 0.05 8.00 6.49
N GLY A 69 -0.33 8.93 7.37
CA GLY A 69 -1.71 9.42 7.50
C GLY A 69 -2.21 10.08 6.21
N VAL A 70 -1.40 10.92 5.57
CA VAL A 70 -1.75 11.57 4.28
C VAL A 70 -1.94 10.56 3.16
N LEU A 71 -1.07 9.55 3.05
CA LEU A 71 -1.16 8.52 2.00
C LEU A 71 -2.43 7.67 2.13
N LEU A 72 -2.93 7.50 3.35
CA LEU A 72 -4.14 6.73 3.65
C LEU A 72 -5.40 7.59 3.81
N ASP A 73 -5.31 8.92 3.65
CA ASP A 73 -6.41 9.85 3.95
C ASP A 73 -7.67 9.54 3.14
N PHE A 74 -7.47 9.14 1.87
CA PHE A 74 -8.54 8.72 0.97
C PHE A 74 -9.38 7.55 1.53
N TYR A 75 -8.75 6.61 2.24
CA TYR A 75 -9.43 5.47 2.83
C TYR A 75 -9.99 5.73 4.22
N THR A 76 -9.33 6.59 4.99
CA THR A 76 -9.67 6.82 6.38
C THR A 76 -10.80 7.85 6.56
N ARG A 77 -10.98 8.81 5.64
CA ARG A 77 -11.96 9.90 5.78
C ARG A 77 -13.21 9.82 4.92
N GLY A 78 -13.33 8.87 4.00
CA GLY A 78 -14.52 8.84 3.14
C GLY A 78 -14.60 7.62 2.27
N GLN A 79 -15.07 6.50 2.82
CA GLN A 79 -15.76 5.54 1.97
C GLN A 79 -17.20 6.08 1.81
N PRO A 80 -17.60 6.58 0.63
CA PRO A 80 -19.02 6.79 0.39
C PRO A 80 -19.69 5.43 0.57
N THR A 81 -20.71 5.37 1.42
CA THR A 81 -21.62 4.24 1.46
C THR A 81 -22.22 4.14 0.05
N VAL A 82 -21.67 3.24 -0.77
CA VAL A 82 -22.25 2.91 -2.07
C VAL A 82 -23.55 2.16 -1.73
N ILE A 83 -24.65 2.92 -1.76
CA ILE A 83 -26.04 2.45 -1.73
C ILE A 83 -26.38 1.69 -3.00
#